data_AF-A0A7C1J5G4-F1
#
_entry.id   AF-A0A7C1J5G4-F1
#
_cell.length_a   1.000
_cell.length_b   1.000
_cell.length_c   1.000
_cell.angle_alpha   90.00
_cell.angle_beta   90.00
_cell.angle_gamma   90.00
#
_symmetry.space_group_name_H-M   'P 1'
#
loop_
_entity.id
_entity.type
_entity.pdbx_description
1 polymer ?
#
loop_
_entity_poly.entity_id
_entity_poly.type
_entity_poly.pdbx_seq_one_letter_code
_entity_poly.pdbx_strand_id
1 'polypeptide(L)'
;MRRSRELLFNDDTQRLELLLTPLNRLDVSIEKSFFAEAIRTGRADLKRLHINYLEPYFYLSTGYGTVAGTTSIALGFYDCHPLLQELNHALRGFRYSNEDIVNLVRHELGHAFAYAYKLYTRKDFRRIFRVKGHYFRTYPATDRYIERANPYSRDFVNPSGDHYAQKHPDEDFAETFTVLMQPNYNWEYEYRNYPGALKKLRFVQGLLKELGNTPPLVSQAPYPFEPLEEFKETVAQFCKLKSTRTYRAKATGYIDPDLLDLFWRPKPILRGNRKRERDYVHADNFIRKHKRAIVTQVSRWTSVAEVVVRDLLDKCSVRSHALDLWVRKDKRESKLVEFTSYISYRCALYALHERYLD
;
A
#
# COMPACT_ATOMS: atom_id res chain seq x y z
N MET A 1 20.81 -7.45 -16.71
CA MET A 1 21.09 -7.52 -15.26
C MET A 1 22.19 -8.57 -15.05
N ARG A 2 23.06 -8.46 -14.05
CA ARG A 2 24.09 -9.50 -13.79
C ARG A 2 23.42 -10.73 -13.18
N ARG A 3 23.82 -11.95 -13.59
CA ARG A 3 23.23 -13.22 -13.13
C ARG A 3 23.22 -13.39 -11.61
N SER A 4 24.31 -13.02 -10.92
CA SER A 4 24.39 -13.00 -9.46
C SER A 4 23.26 -12.20 -8.80
N ARG A 5 22.99 -11.01 -9.35
CA ARG A 5 21.95 -10.12 -8.84
C ARG A 5 20.55 -10.65 -9.18
N GLU A 6 20.36 -11.20 -10.37
CA GLU A 6 19.10 -11.81 -10.78
C GLU A 6 18.72 -13.00 -9.88
N LEU A 7 19.66 -13.89 -9.57
CA LEU A 7 19.42 -15.01 -8.65
C LEU A 7 19.02 -14.55 -7.24
N LEU A 8 19.58 -13.45 -6.77
CA LEU A 8 19.31 -12.91 -5.43
C LEU A 8 18.03 -12.07 -5.37
N PHE A 9 17.66 -11.39 -6.46
CA PHE A 9 16.60 -10.39 -6.49
C PHE A 9 15.55 -10.64 -7.57
N ASN A 10 15.42 -11.85 -8.11
CA ASN A 10 14.31 -12.15 -9.01
C ASN A 10 12.95 -11.97 -8.31
N ASP A 11 11.92 -11.80 -9.12
CA ASP A 11 10.58 -11.52 -8.63
C ASP A 11 10.04 -12.63 -7.73
N ASP A 12 10.36 -13.91 -8.00
CA ASP A 12 9.89 -15.02 -7.15
C ASP A 12 10.48 -14.96 -5.74
N THR A 13 11.77 -14.59 -5.63
CA THR A 13 12.42 -14.34 -4.34
C THR A 13 11.78 -13.14 -3.64
N GLN A 14 11.60 -12.03 -4.33
CA GLN A 14 11.01 -10.83 -3.75
C GLN A 14 9.55 -11.03 -3.34
N ARG A 15 8.76 -11.78 -4.12
CA ARG A 15 7.37 -12.16 -3.78
C ARG A 15 7.32 -12.95 -2.48
N LEU A 16 8.19 -13.95 -2.32
CA LEU A 16 8.26 -14.71 -1.06
C LEU A 16 8.63 -13.82 0.13
N GLU A 17 9.61 -12.93 -0.07
CA GLU A 17 10.03 -11.98 0.96
C GLU A 17 8.91 -11.02 1.37
N LEU A 18 8.16 -10.49 0.41
CA LEU A 18 6.98 -9.66 0.67
C LEU A 18 5.90 -10.47 1.41
N LEU A 19 5.60 -11.69 0.95
CA LEU A 19 4.62 -12.58 1.58
C LEU A 19 4.91 -12.84 3.06
N LEU A 20 6.18 -12.93 3.43
CA LEU A 20 6.61 -13.21 4.79
C LEU A 20 6.89 -11.95 5.63
N THR A 21 6.79 -10.76 5.04
CA THR A 21 6.99 -9.49 5.76
C THR A 21 5.67 -9.07 6.44
N PRO A 22 5.69 -8.71 7.74
CA PRO A 22 4.57 -8.04 8.41
C PRO A 22 4.13 -6.77 7.70
N LEU A 23 2.83 -6.48 7.64
CA LEU A 23 2.30 -5.31 6.93
C LEU A 23 2.94 -4.01 7.43
N ASN A 24 3.05 -3.84 8.75
CA ASN A 24 3.69 -2.68 9.37
C ASN A 24 5.23 -2.60 9.21
N ARG A 25 5.84 -3.55 8.51
CA ARG A 25 7.28 -3.60 8.19
C ARG A 25 7.55 -3.51 6.70
N LEU A 26 6.52 -3.44 5.86
CA LEU A 26 6.69 -3.22 4.42
C LEU A 26 7.35 -1.86 4.19
N ASP A 27 8.36 -1.81 3.31
CA ASP A 27 8.96 -0.55 2.83
C ASP A 27 8.08 0.05 1.73
N VAL A 28 6.88 0.49 2.14
CA VAL A 28 5.88 1.13 1.28
C VAL A 28 5.59 2.53 1.79
N SER A 29 5.30 3.44 0.86
CA SER A 29 4.94 4.82 1.17
C SER A 29 4.12 5.41 0.03
N ILE A 30 3.32 6.43 0.34
CA ILE A 30 2.54 7.16 -0.65
C ILE A 30 3.48 7.86 -1.65
N GLU A 31 4.56 8.45 -1.16
CA GLU A 31 5.49 9.28 -1.93
C GLU A 31 6.29 8.47 -2.96
N LYS A 32 6.63 7.21 -2.64
CA LYS A 32 7.39 6.32 -3.54
C LYS A 32 6.49 5.49 -4.46
N SER A 33 5.18 5.67 -4.41
CA SER A 33 4.21 4.89 -5.21
C SER A 33 3.40 5.77 -6.17
N PHE A 34 2.57 5.14 -6.99
CA PHE A 34 1.66 5.86 -7.88
C PHE A 34 0.62 6.72 -7.12
N PHE A 35 0.42 6.49 -5.82
CA PHE A 35 -0.47 7.32 -5.01
C PHE A 35 -0.08 8.80 -4.99
N ALA A 36 1.22 9.13 -5.01
CA ALA A 36 1.66 10.53 -5.10
C ALA A 36 1.05 11.23 -6.33
N GLU A 37 1.04 10.53 -7.47
CA GLU A 37 0.48 11.03 -8.73
C GLU A 37 -1.04 11.05 -8.73
N ALA A 38 -1.68 10.01 -8.19
CA ALA A 38 -3.14 9.94 -8.07
C ALA A 38 -3.69 11.04 -7.15
N ILE A 39 -3.05 11.29 -6.00
CA ILE A 39 -3.42 12.37 -5.07
C ILE A 39 -3.19 13.73 -5.72
N ARG A 40 -2.07 13.92 -6.45
CA ARG A 40 -1.79 15.17 -7.17
C ARG A 40 -2.88 15.44 -8.22
N THR A 41 -3.30 14.42 -8.94
CA THR A 41 -4.38 14.50 -9.93
C THR A 41 -5.72 14.85 -9.27
N GLY A 42 -6.09 14.14 -8.20
CA GLY A 42 -7.32 14.43 -7.44
C GLY A 42 -7.34 15.85 -6.87
N ARG A 43 -6.22 16.34 -6.33
CA ARG A 43 -6.09 17.73 -5.85
C ARG A 43 -6.23 18.75 -6.99
N ALA A 44 -5.65 18.47 -8.15
CA ALA A 44 -5.80 19.34 -9.33
C ALA A 44 -7.27 19.38 -9.80
N ASP A 45 -7.96 18.24 -9.79
CA ASP A 45 -9.38 18.14 -10.13
C ASP A 45 -10.26 18.92 -9.15
N LEU A 46 -10.00 18.85 -7.84
CA LEU A 46 -10.68 19.67 -6.83
C LEU A 46 -10.49 21.17 -7.11
N LYS A 47 -9.25 21.59 -7.37
CA LYS A 47 -8.94 23.00 -7.68
C LYS A 47 -9.65 23.48 -8.95
N ARG A 48 -9.74 22.63 -9.98
CA ARG A 48 -10.49 22.91 -11.22
C ARG A 48 -11.98 23.11 -10.96
N LEU A 49 -12.53 22.40 -9.97
CA LEU A 49 -13.91 22.56 -9.50
C LEU A 49 -14.07 23.68 -8.46
N HIS A 50 -13.04 24.51 -8.28
CA HIS A 50 -12.96 25.59 -7.30
C HIS A 50 -13.02 25.14 -5.83
N ILE A 51 -12.84 23.86 -5.52
CA ILE A 51 -12.82 23.33 -4.15
C ILE A 51 -11.42 23.54 -3.57
N ASN A 52 -11.17 24.73 -3.03
CA ASN A 52 -9.83 25.17 -2.64
C ASN A 52 -9.47 24.88 -1.17
N TYR A 53 -10.47 24.66 -0.30
CA TYR A 53 -10.28 24.57 1.15
C TYR A 53 -10.36 23.15 1.70
N LEU A 54 -10.68 22.16 0.86
CA LEU A 54 -10.72 20.76 1.28
C LEU A 54 -9.31 20.18 1.24
N GLU A 55 -8.75 19.88 2.42
CA GLU A 55 -7.43 19.27 2.58
C GLU A 55 -7.51 17.92 3.31
N PRO A 56 -7.77 16.81 2.58
CA PRO A 56 -7.84 15.49 3.18
C PRO A 56 -6.46 14.96 3.59
N TYR A 57 -6.44 14.16 4.65
CA TYR A 57 -5.26 13.45 5.12
C TYR A 57 -5.23 12.03 4.54
N PHE A 58 -4.24 11.73 3.72
CA PHE A 58 -4.08 10.40 3.12
C PHE A 58 -3.13 9.53 3.94
N TYR A 59 -3.48 8.27 4.15
CA TYR A 59 -2.65 7.30 4.87
C TYR A 59 -2.80 5.89 4.28
N LEU A 60 -1.85 5.01 4.55
CA LEU A 60 -1.90 3.62 4.10
C LEU A 60 -2.69 2.76 5.08
N SER A 61 -3.48 1.83 4.56
CA SER A 61 -4.26 0.85 5.31
C SER A 61 -4.41 -0.44 4.50
N THR A 62 -5.27 -1.35 4.97
CA THR A 62 -5.62 -2.62 4.32
C THR A 62 -6.70 -2.48 3.25
N GLY A 63 -7.31 -1.29 3.11
CA GLY A 63 -8.33 -0.99 2.11
C GLY A 63 -8.40 0.49 1.75
N TYR A 64 -9.19 0.79 0.73
CA TYR A 64 -9.59 2.16 0.40
C TYR A 64 -10.82 2.55 1.23
N GLY A 65 -10.89 3.80 1.66
CA GLY A 65 -12.06 4.31 2.35
C GLY A 65 -11.83 5.63 3.05
N THR A 66 -12.87 6.43 3.17
CA THR A 66 -12.86 7.67 3.94
C THR A 66 -13.48 7.42 5.30
N VAL A 67 -12.73 7.70 6.37
CA VAL A 67 -13.22 7.46 7.73
C VAL A 67 -14.46 8.29 7.99
N ALA A 68 -15.55 7.60 8.36
CA ALA A 68 -16.90 8.16 8.45
C ALA A 68 -16.95 9.47 9.24
N GLY A 69 -17.51 10.52 8.63
CA GLY A 69 -17.60 11.84 9.25
C GLY A 69 -16.29 12.63 9.27
N THR A 70 -15.24 12.16 8.58
CA THR A 70 -13.93 12.82 8.52
C THR A 70 -13.40 13.09 7.12
N THR A 71 -12.21 13.68 7.05
CA THR A 71 -11.46 13.87 5.79
C THR A 71 -10.19 13.04 5.77
N SER A 72 -10.12 11.98 6.58
CA SER A 72 -9.00 11.02 6.55
C SER A 72 -9.31 9.90 5.56
N ILE A 73 -8.44 9.72 4.57
CA ILE A 73 -8.62 8.80 3.45
C ILE A 73 -7.55 7.70 3.54
N ALA A 74 -8.02 6.46 3.70
CA ALA A 74 -7.22 5.25 3.66
C ALA A 74 -6.95 4.83 2.21
N LEU A 75 -5.72 4.38 1.95
CA LEU A 75 -5.27 3.86 0.67
C LEU A 75 -4.72 2.43 0.86
N GLY A 76 -5.12 1.51 -0.02
CA GLY A 76 -4.68 0.11 0.07
C GLY A 76 -3.19 -0.06 -0.15
N PHE A 77 -2.47 -0.61 0.84
CA PHE A 77 -1.01 -0.83 0.75
C PHE A 77 -0.58 -1.66 -0.48
N TYR A 78 -1.47 -2.53 -0.97
CA TYR A 78 -1.20 -3.44 -2.07
C TYR A 78 -0.97 -2.73 -3.41
N ASP A 79 -1.37 -1.47 -3.55
CA ASP A 79 -1.10 -0.65 -4.74
C ASP A 79 0.19 0.18 -4.63
N CYS A 80 0.94 0.07 -3.52
CA CYS A 80 2.19 0.80 -3.35
C CYS A 80 3.36 0.25 -4.17
N HIS A 81 3.28 -1.01 -4.63
CA HIS A 81 4.39 -1.68 -5.31
C HIS A 81 3.89 -2.68 -6.37
N PRO A 82 4.51 -2.79 -7.56
CA PRO A 82 4.07 -3.71 -8.62
C PRO A 82 3.96 -5.18 -8.18
N LEU A 83 4.96 -5.70 -7.45
CA LEU A 83 4.89 -7.07 -6.93
C LEU A 83 3.76 -7.28 -5.90
N LEU A 84 3.38 -6.24 -5.14
CA LEU A 84 2.22 -6.34 -4.23
C LEU A 84 0.91 -6.38 -5.03
N GLN A 85 0.80 -5.61 -6.11
CA GLN A 85 -0.35 -5.66 -7.02
C GLN A 85 -0.48 -7.04 -7.67
N GLU A 86 0.63 -7.64 -8.10
CA GLU A 86 0.65 -9.00 -8.65
C GLU A 86 0.24 -10.05 -7.62
N LEU A 87 0.76 -9.95 -6.40
CA LEU A 87 0.35 -10.84 -5.30
C LEU A 87 -1.14 -10.67 -4.97
N ASN A 88 -1.64 -9.42 -4.95
CA ASN A 88 -3.04 -9.13 -4.74
C ASN A 88 -3.91 -9.75 -5.85
N HIS A 89 -3.50 -9.63 -7.11
CA HIS A 89 -4.20 -10.25 -8.23
C HIS A 89 -4.21 -11.79 -8.12
N ALA A 90 -3.05 -12.38 -7.89
CA ALA A 90 -2.90 -13.84 -7.82
C ALA A 90 -3.66 -14.47 -6.63
N LEU A 91 -3.73 -13.77 -5.49
CA LEU A 91 -4.28 -14.33 -4.25
C LEU A 91 -5.71 -13.87 -3.94
N ARG A 92 -6.09 -12.66 -4.37
CA ARG A 92 -7.39 -12.05 -4.07
C ARG A 92 -8.23 -11.80 -5.33
N GLY A 93 -7.67 -12.00 -6.53
CA GLY A 93 -8.42 -12.02 -7.79
C GLY A 93 -8.60 -10.65 -8.47
N PHE A 94 -8.01 -9.57 -7.95
CA PHE A 94 -8.17 -8.23 -8.52
C PHE A 94 -6.87 -7.41 -8.49
N ARG A 95 -6.78 -6.43 -9.37
CA ARG A 95 -5.72 -5.42 -9.42
C ARG A 95 -6.31 -4.15 -9.99
N TYR A 96 -5.95 -3.02 -9.41
CA TYR A 96 -6.30 -1.72 -9.96
C TYR A 96 -5.23 -1.26 -10.95
N SER A 97 -5.67 -0.78 -12.11
CA SER A 97 -4.83 -0.01 -13.01
C SER A 97 -4.53 1.36 -12.41
N ASN A 98 -3.58 2.08 -12.98
CA ASN A 98 -3.31 3.46 -12.57
C ASN A 98 -4.55 4.34 -12.71
N GLU A 99 -5.35 4.16 -13.77
CA GLU A 99 -6.60 4.90 -13.95
C GLU A 99 -7.62 4.58 -12.85
N ASP A 100 -7.77 3.31 -12.50
CA ASP A 100 -8.63 2.89 -11.39
C ASP A 100 -8.20 3.54 -10.07
N ILE A 101 -6.89 3.60 -9.79
CA ILE A 101 -6.36 4.25 -8.58
C ILE A 101 -6.70 5.75 -8.55
N VAL A 102 -6.60 6.45 -9.68
CA VAL A 102 -7.03 7.87 -9.75
C VAL A 102 -8.52 7.99 -9.48
N ASN A 103 -9.35 7.11 -10.06
CA ASN A 103 -10.79 7.14 -9.85
C ASN A 103 -11.19 6.77 -8.41
N LEU A 104 -10.49 5.83 -7.77
CA LEU A 104 -10.65 5.54 -6.34
C LEU A 104 -10.31 6.77 -5.49
N VAL A 105 -9.22 7.48 -5.78
CA VAL A 105 -8.90 8.72 -5.08
C VAL A 105 -10.02 9.76 -5.26
N ARG A 106 -10.56 9.92 -6.47
CA ARG A 106 -11.70 10.83 -6.73
C ARG A 106 -12.95 10.43 -5.95
N HIS A 107 -13.23 9.13 -5.88
CA HIS A 107 -14.35 8.55 -5.14
C HIS A 107 -14.22 8.89 -3.65
N GLU A 108 -13.06 8.62 -3.05
CA GLU A 108 -12.80 8.94 -1.64
C GLU A 108 -12.81 10.45 -1.35
N LEU A 109 -12.32 11.27 -2.29
CA LEU A 109 -12.46 12.72 -2.21
C LEU A 109 -13.93 13.16 -2.20
N GLY A 110 -14.80 12.44 -2.90
CA GLY A 110 -16.26 12.61 -2.83
C GLY A 110 -16.78 12.42 -1.42
N HIS A 111 -16.49 11.29 -0.78
CA HIS A 111 -16.86 11.07 0.62
C HIS A 111 -16.32 12.16 1.54
N ALA A 112 -15.03 12.50 1.43
CA ALA A 112 -14.42 13.55 2.23
C ALA A 112 -15.13 14.90 2.05
N PHE A 113 -15.52 15.25 0.81
CA PHE A 113 -16.33 16.44 0.54
C PHE A 113 -17.71 16.35 1.19
N ALA A 114 -18.42 15.22 1.05
CA ALA A 114 -19.73 15.03 1.68
C ALA A 114 -19.68 15.22 3.20
N TYR A 115 -18.63 14.70 3.83
CA TYR A 115 -18.48 14.75 5.28
C TYR A 115 -18.06 16.14 5.76
N ALA A 116 -17.11 16.77 5.06
CA ALA A 116 -16.59 18.10 5.37
C ALA A 116 -17.68 19.18 5.31
N TYR A 117 -18.61 19.11 4.35
CA TYR A 117 -19.72 20.05 4.19
C TYR A 117 -21.04 19.55 4.78
N LYS A 118 -21.03 18.41 5.49
CA LYS A 118 -22.21 17.79 6.11
C LYS A 118 -23.40 17.64 5.14
N LEU A 119 -23.13 17.26 3.89
CA LEU A 119 -24.17 17.19 2.86
C LEU A 119 -25.32 16.25 3.25
N TYR A 120 -25.00 15.18 3.96
CA TYR A 120 -25.95 14.19 4.46
C TYR A 120 -27.02 14.75 5.42
N THR A 121 -26.86 15.98 5.94
CA THR A 121 -27.88 16.68 6.75
C THR A 121 -28.79 17.58 5.91
N ARG A 122 -28.42 17.94 4.68
CA ARG A 122 -29.23 18.85 3.85
C ARG A 122 -30.48 18.15 3.30
N LYS A 123 -31.63 18.84 3.36
CA LYS A 123 -32.93 18.28 2.93
C LYS A 123 -32.99 18.00 1.42
N ASP A 124 -32.29 18.78 0.62
CA ASP A 124 -32.19 18.60 -0.84
C ASP A 124 -31.33 17.38 -1.20
N PHE A 125 -30.13 17.26 -0.62
CA PHE A 125 -29.23 16.12 -0.78
C PHE A 125 -29.91 14.81 -0.41
N ARG A 126 -30.51 14.76 0.80
CA ARG A 126 -31.21 13.57 1.29
C ARG A 126 -32.35 13.15 0.37
N ARG A 127 -33.04 14.11 -0.27
CA ARG A 127 -34.12 13.84 -1.22
C ARG A 127 -33.58 13.31 -2.55
N ILE A 128 -32.51 13.91 -3.07
CA ILE A 128 -31.90 13.53 -4.36
C ILE A 128 -31.29 12.13 -4.28
N PHE A 129 -30.55 11.82 -3.22
CA PHE A 129 -29.90 10.51 -3.01
C PHE A 129 -30.77 9.52 -2.22
N ARG A 130 -32.06 9.87 -2.00
CA ARG A 130 -33.06 9.02 -1.31
C ARG A 130 -32.55 8.47 0.04
N VAL A 131 -31.81 9.28 0.79
CA VAL A 131 -31.25 8.92 2.10
C VAL A 131 -32.37 8.62 3.10
N LYS A 132 -32.43 7.38 3.58
CA LYS A 132 -33.36 6.95 4.64
C LYS A 132 -32.58 6.72 5.94
N GLY A 133 -33.17 7.10 7.07
CA GLY A 133 -32.56 6.87 8.38
C GLY A 133 -31.24 7.63 8.60
N HIS A 134 -30.38 7.07 9.46
CA HIS A 134 -29.11 7.65 9.85
C HIS A 134 -28.00 7.29 8.86
N TYR A 135 -27.43 8.28 8.19
CA TYR A 135 -26.51 8.14 7.07
C TYR A 135 -25.37 7.14 7.31
N PHE A 136 -24.62 7.27 8.41
CA PHE A 136 -23.49 6.37 8.68
C PHE A 136 -23.86 5.00 9.27
N ARG A 137 -25.11 4.80 9.71
CA ARG A 137 -25.56 3.57 10.39
C ARG A 137 -26.41 2.68 9.48
N THR A 138 -26.73 3.15 8.27
CA THR A 138 -27.52 2.42 7.28
C THR A 138 -26.66 1.72 6.23
N TYR A 139 -25.34 1.79 6.37
CA TYR A 139 -24.42 0.99 5.58
C TYR A 139 -24.73 -0.50 5.76
N PRO A 140 -24.89 -1.27 4.66
CA PRO A 140 -25.08 -2.71 4.75
C PRO A 140 -23.90 -3.36 5.48
N ALA A 141 -24.18 -4.31 6.37
CA ALA A 141 -23.15 -5.03 7.11
C ALA A 141 -22.27 -5.95 6.23
N THR A 142 -22.66 -6.18 4.97
CA THR A 142 -21.95 -7.04 4.02
C THR A 142 -21.90 -6.40 2.64
N ASP A 143 -20.87 -6.72 1.86
CA ASP A 143 -20.72 -6.30 0.46
C ASP A 143 -21.59 -7.09 -0.53
N ARG A 144 -22.65 -7.78 -0.07
CA ARG A 144 -23.61 -8.47 -0.94
C ARG A 144 -24.60 -7.52 -1.62
N TYR A 145 -24.18 -6.29 -1.90
CA TYR A 145 -25.03 -5.30 -2.56
C TYR A 145 -25.38 -5.74 -3.98
N ILE A 146 -24.48 -6.48 -4.65
CA ILE A 146 -24.65 -6.91 -6.04
C ILE A 146 -25.89 -7.80 -6.23
N GLU A 147 -26.24 -8.62 -5.22
CA GLU A 147 -27.45 -9.45 -5.22
C GLU A 147 -28.75 -8.62 -5.20
N ARG A 148 -28.66 -7.35 -4.75
CA ARG A 148 -29.79 -6.43 -4.61
C ARG A 148 -29.77 -5.30 -5.66
N ALA A 149 -28.67 -5.17 -6.39
CA ALA A 149 -28.51 -4.15 -7.40
C ALA A 149 -29.47 -4.44 -8.58
N ASN A 150 -30.16 -3.40 -9.04
CA ASN A 150 -30.95 -3.49 -10.26
C ASN A 150 -30.07 -3.06 -11.44
N PRO A 151 -29.63 -3.99 -12.30
CA PRO A 151 -28.71 -3.68 -13.39
C PRO A 151 -29.35 -2.79 -14.48
N TYR A 152 -30.68 -2.74 -14.54
CA TYR A 152 -31.44 -1.92 -15.50
C TYR A 152 -31.81 -0.54 -14.95
N SER A 153 -31.40 -0.23 -13.71
CA SER A 153 -31.71 1.05 -13.09
C SER A 153 -31.06 2.20 -13.85
N ARG A 154 -31.88 3.21 -14.17
CA ARG A 154 -31.44 4.46 -14.81
C ARG A 154 -31.25 5.61 -13.82
N ASP A 155 -31.31 5.28 -12.53
CA ASP A 155 -31.26 6.25 -11.43
C ASP A 155 -29.86 6.53 -10.92
N PHE A 156 -28.85 5.72 -11.25
CA PHE A 156 -27.52 5.77 -10.64
C PHE A 156 -26.42 6.10 -11.65
N VAL A 157 -25.42 6.83 -11.19
CA VAL A 157 -24.14 7.03 -11.88
C VAL A 157 -23.29 5.78 -11.64
N ASN A 158 -22.66 5.22 -12.67
CA ASN A 158 -21.99 3.91 -12.58
C ASN A 158 -20.76 3.85 -13.50
N PRO A 159 -19.70 4.63 -13.19
CA PRO A 159 -18.53 4.75 -14.07
C PRO A 159 -17.71 3.45 -14.17
N SER A 160 -17.70 2.61 -13.12
CA SER A 160 -17.01 1.32 -13.09
C SER A 160 -17.86 0.17 -13.66
N GLY A 161 -19.17 0.34 -13.83
CA GLY A 161 -20.07 -0.69 -14.33
C GLY A 161 -20.48 -1.75 -13.29
N ASP A 162 -19.99 -1.68 -12.06
CA ASP A 162 -20.20 -2.68 -11.00
C ASP A 162 -21.48 -2.48 -10.17
N HIS A 163 -22.21 -1.39 -10.42
CA HIS A 163 -23.42 -0.99 -9.70
C HIS A 163 -23.16 -0.60 -8.22
N TYR A 164 -21.93 -0.23 -7.86
CA TYR A 164 -21.53 0.11 -6.49
C TYR A 164 -22.32 1.29 -5.91
N ALA A 165 -22.71 2.26 -6.74
CA ALA A 165 -23.62 3.35 -6.38
C ALA A 165 -24.96 2.88 -5.76
N GLN A 166 -25.41 1.65 -6.00
CA GLN A 166 -26.64 1.11 -5.44
C GLN A 166 -26.47 0.55 -4.02
N LYS A 167 -25.23 0.43 -3.52
CA LYS A 167 -24.92 -0.11 -2.19
C LYS A 167 -25.42 0.78 -1.07
N HIS A 168 -25.17 2.08 -1.16
CA HIS A 168 -25.54 3.05 -0.15
C HIS A 168 -25.62 4.47 -0.77
N PRO A 169 -26.48 5.38 -0.27
CA PRO A 169 -26.58 6.76 -0.78
C PRO A 169 -25.26 7.55 -0.78
N ASP A 170 -24.31 7.13 0.05
CA ASP A 170 -22.98 7.71 0.14
C ASP A 170 -22.09 7.28 -1.03
N GLU A 171 -22.13 6.00 -1.40
CA GLU A 171 -21.48 5.48 -2.61
C GLU A 171 -22.10 6.11 -3.86
N ASP A 172 -23.43 6.24 -3.89
CA ASP A 172 -24.16 6.92 -4.98
C ASP A 172 -23.66 8.35 -5.20
N PHE A 173 -23.43 9.07 -4.10
CA PHE A 173 -22.84 10.41 -4.15
C PHE A 173 -21.38 10.38 -4.60
N ALA A 174 -20.54 9.51 -4.03
CA ALA A 174 -19.12 9.42 -4.35
C ALA A 174 -18.88 9.04 -5.83
N GLU A 175 -19.68 8.12 -6.39
CA GLU A 175 -19.67 7.80 -7.83
C GLU A 175 -20.10 9.00 -8.69
N THR A 176 -21.16 9.70 -8.27
CA THR A 176 -21.62 10.93 -8.95
C THR A 176 -20.55 12.02 -8.93
N PHE A 177 -19.87 12.20 -7.80
CA PHE A 177 -18.80 13.18 -7.61
C PHE A 177 -17.58 12.83 -8.47
N THR A 178 -17.21 11.56 -8.54
CA THR A 178 -16.09 11.05 -9.34
C THR A 178 -16.23 11.43 -10.81
N VAL A 179 -17.41 11.24 -11.39
CA VAL A 179 -17.71 11.62 -12.78
C VAL A 179 -17.53 13.12 -13.02
N LEU A 180 -17.90 13.98 -12.06
CA LEU A 180 -17.73 15.43 -12.19
C LEU A 180 -16.28 15.89 -11.98
N MET A 181 -15.48 15.11 -11.24
CA MET A 181 -14.03 15.34 -11.09
C MET A 181 -13.24 15.02 -12.35
N GLN A 182 -13.72 14.15 -13.23
CA GLN A 182 -13.00 13.82 -14.45
C GLN A 182 -12.97 15.01 -15.43
N PRO A 183 -11.78 15.48 -15.86
CA PRO A 183 -11.69 16.56 -16.83
C PRO A 183 -12.19 16.10 -18.21
N ASN A 184 -12.90 16.99 -18.91
CA ASN A 184 -13.40 16.77 -20.29
C ASN A 184 -14.34 15.57 -20.47
N TYR A 185 -14.82 14.95 -19.39
CA TYR A 185 -15.75 13.84 -19.48
C TYR A 185 -17.15 14.35 -19.82
N ASN A 186 -17.68 13.94 -20.98
CA ASN A 186 -18.99 14.37 -21.46
C ASN A 186 -20.12 13.55 -20.81
N TRP A 187 -20.28 13.70 -19.50
CA TRP A 187 -21.27 12.98 -18.71
C TRP A 187 -22.71 13.27 -19.15
N GLU A 188 -22.99 14.46 -19.69
CA GLU A 188 -24.33 14.78 -20.21
C GLU A 188 -24.70 13.87 -21.39
N TYR A 189 -23.73 13.64 -22.29
CA TYR A 189 -23.91 12.70 -23.38
C TYR A 189 -23.96 11.27 -22.87
N GLU A 190 -23.02 10.85 -22.01
CA GLU A 190 -22.96 9.47 -21.52
C GLU A 190 -24.26 9.05 -20.81
N TYR A 191 -24.75 9.90 -19.90
CA TYR A 191 -25.94 9.64 -19.10
C TYR A 191 -27.23 10.16 -19.75
N ARG A 192 -27.24 10.54 -21.05
CA ARG A 192 -28.40 11.16 -21.74
C ARG A 192 -29.71 10.38 -21.61
N ASN A 193 -29.62 9.05 -21.52
CA ASN A 193 -30.75 8.14 -21.39
C ASN A 193 -31.04 7.70 -19.94
N TYR A 194 -30.36 8.29 -18.96
CA TYR A 194 -30.41 7.96 -17.53
C TYR A 194 -30.94 9.16 -16.74
N PRO A 195 -32.26 9.43 -16.76
CA PRO A 195 -32.83 10.67 -16.23
C PRO A 195 -32.58 10.86 -14.73
N GLY A 196 -32.57 9.77 -13.94
CA GLY A 196 -32.28 9.85 -12.51
C GLY A 196 -30.80 10.14 -12.22
N ALA A 197 -29.89 9.51 -12.98
CA ALA A 197 -28.46 9.81 -12.90
C ALA A 197 -28.15 11.26 -13.31
N LEU A 198 -28.72 11.75 -14.42
CA LEU A 198 -28.58 13.15 -14.85
C LEU A 198 -29.09 14.14 -13.81
N LYS A 199 -30.21 13.82 -13.15
CA LYS A 199 -30.75 14.66 -12.08
C LYS A 199 -29.75 14.80 -10.94
N LYS A 200 -29.07 13.71 -10.55
CA LYS A 200 -28.01 13.72 -9.54
C LYS A 200 -26.79 14.49 -10.00
N LEU A 201 -26.30 14.24 -11.22
CA LEU A 201 -25.14 14.95 -11.79
C LEU A 201 -25.36 16.46 -11.84
N ARG A 202 -26.53 16.92 -12.32
CA ARG A 202 -26.89 18.34 -12.34
C ARG A 202 -27.02 18.93 -10.93
N PHE A 203 -27.61 18.18 -10.00
CA PHE A 203 -27.70 18.60 -8.60
C PHE A 203 -26.32 18.78 -7.98
N VAL A 204 -25.43 17.79 -8.12
CA VAL A 204 -24.06 17.88 -7.58
C VAL A 204 -23.29 18.98 -8.29
N GLN A 205 -23.39 19.14 -9.61
CA GLN A 205 -22.76 20.26 -10.32
C GLN A 205 -23.18 21.62 -9.75
N GLY A 206 -24.48 21.81 -9.44
CA GLY A 206 -24.96 23.02 -8.77
C GLY A 206 -24.38 23.19 -7.36
N LEU A 207 -24.33 22.10 -6.59
CA LEU A 207 -23.76 22.07 -5.25
C LEU A 207 -22.26 22.44 -5.24
N LEU A 208 -21.48 21.97 -6.21
CA LEU A 208 -20.06 22.30 -6.33
C LEU A 208 -19.86 23.80 -6.61
N LYS A 209 -20.73 24.41 -7.41
CA LYS A 209 -20.71 25.88 -7.65
C LYS A 209 -21.07 26.66 -6.38
N GLU A 210 -22.03 26.16 -5.61
CA GLU A 210 -22.44 26.75 -4.33
C GLU A 210 -21.30 26.71 -3.29
N LEU A 211 -20.61 25.57 -3.17
CA LEU A 211 -19.70 25.30 -2.06
C LEU A 211 -18.20 25.43 -2.39
N GLY A 212 -17.80 25.45 -3.66
CA GLY A 212 -16.38 25.32 -4.04
C GLY A 212 -15.46 26.29 -3.30
N ASN A 213 -15.80 27.58 -3.28
CA ASN A 213 -14.98 28.61 -2.65
C ASN A 213 -15.35 28.89 -1.18
N THR A 214 -16.02 27.95 -0.51
CA THR A 214 -16.36 28.08 0.92
C THR A 214 -15.46 27.16 1.75
N PRO A 215 -15.08 27.56 2.97
CA PRO A 215 -14.35 26.65 3.86
C PRO A 215 -15.25 25.51 4.33
N PRO A 216 -14.70 24.30 4.58
CA PRO A 216 -15.48 23.18 5.09
C PRO A 216 -16.05 23.46 6.48
N LEU A 217 -17.24 22.91 6.76
CA LEU A 217 -17.91 23.03 8.06
C LEU A 217 -17.25 22.16 9.15
N VAL A 218 -16.52 21.13 8.73
CA VAL A 218 -15.71 20.27 9.59
C VAL A 218 -14.26 20.46 9.18
N SER A 219 -13.48 21.04 10.09
CA SER A 219 -12.02 21.02 10.03
C SER A 219 -11.55 20.27 11.27
N GLN A 220 -10.98 19.09 11.09
CA GLN A 220 -10.49 18.26 12.18
C GLN A 220 -9.07 17.79 11.91
N ALA A 221 -8.33 17.53 12.98
CA ALA A 221 -7.01 16.91 12.89
C ALA A 221 -7.10 15.53 12.20
N PRO A 222 -6.02 15.07 11.55
CA PRO A 222 -5.94 13.71 11.01
C PRO A 222 -6.43 12.65 12.00
N TYR A 223 -7.30 11.77 11.52
CA TYR A 223 -7.90 10.68 12.29
C TYR A 223 -7.82 9.38 11.48
N PRO A 224 -6.64 8.75 11.40
CA PRO A 224 -6.49 7.47 10.72
C PRO A 224 -7.21 6.37 11.50
N PHE A 225 -8.06 5.60 10.81
CA PHE A 225 -8.66 4.38 11.32
C PHE A 225 -7.95 3.18 10.70
N GLU A 226 -7.49 2.25 11.52
CA GLU A 226 -6.73 1.07 11.09
C GLU A 226 -5.56 1.43 10.14
N PRO A 227 -4.62 2.29 10.55
CA PRO A 227 -3.43 2.58 9.76
C PRO A 227 -2.54 1.34 9.62
N LEU A 228 -1.80 1.23 8.51
CA LEU A 228 -0.98 0.06 8.16
C LEU A 228 0.01 -0.33 9.28
N GLU A 229 0.50 0.66 10.02
CA GLU A 229 1.46 0.50 11.12
C GLU A 229 0.94 -0.36 12.29
N GLU A 230 -0.39 -0.49 12.43
CA GLU A 230 -1.03 -1.31 13.46
C GLU A 230 -1.07 -2.80 13.10
N PHE A 231 -0.91 -3.17 11.82
CA PHE A 231 -1.06 -4.54 11.34
C PHE A 231 0.25 -5.33 11.44
N LYS A 232 0.28 -6.27 12.40
CA LYS A 232 1.43 -7.16 12.64
C LYS A 232 1.40 -8.46 11.85
N GLU A 233 0.28 -8.77 11.20
CA GLU A 233 0.18 -9.95 10.34
C GLU A 233 1.03 -9.79 9.08
N THR A 234 1.46 -10.90 8.48
CA THR A 234 2.21 -10.88 7.21
C THR A 234 1.29 -10.72 6.02
N VAL A 235 1.84 -10.31 4.86
CA VAL A 235 1.08 -10.26 3.60
C VAL A 235 0.43 -11.61 3.29
N ALA A 236 1.11 -12.74 3.56
CA ALA A 236 0.54 -14.07 3.38
C ALA A 236 -0.67 -14.31 4.29
N GLN A 237 -0.62 -13.88 5.55
CA GLN A 237 -1.73 -14.01 6.51
C GLN A 237 -2.91 -13.13 6.10
N PHE A 238 -2.65 -11.87 5.75
CA PHE A 238 -3.66 -10.93 5.23
C PHE A 238 -4.37 -11.48 3.99
N CYS A 239 -3.61 -12.03 3.04
CA CYS A 239 -4.14 -12.67 1.83
C CYS A 239 -4.73 -14.08 2.08
N LYS A 240 -4.78 -14.56 3.32
CA LYS A 240 -5.27 -15.90 3.71
C LYS A 240 -4.57 -17.04 2.96
N LEU A 241 -3.30 -16.86 2.60
CA LEU A 241 -2.51 -17.85 1.89
C LEU A 241 -2.14 -19.03 2.82
N LYS A 242 -2.61 -20.23 2.48
CA LYS A 242 -2.41 -21.44 3.31
C LYS A 242 -0.95 -21.91 3.38
N SER A 243 -0.16 -21.72 2.32
CA SER A 243 1.23 -22.20 2.25
C SER A 243 2.06 -21.38 1.28
N THR A 244 3.31 -21.09 1.66
CA THR A 244 4.31 -20.42 0.80
C THR A 244 5.26 -21.39 0.10
N ARG A 245 5.01 -22.72 0.19
CA ARG A 245 5.92 -23.75 -0.34
C ARG A 245 6.24 -23.58 -1.83
N THR A 246 5.23 -23.24 -2.63
CA THR A 246 5.38 -23.03 -4.08
C THR A 246 6.21 -21.80 -4.42
N TYR A 247 6.08 -20.72 -3.63
CA TYR A 247 6.91 -19.52 -3.75
C TYR A 247 8.36 -19.81 -3.33
N ARG A 248 8.55 -20.56 -2.23
CA ARG A 248 9.88 -20.98 -1.76
C ARG A 248 10.63 -21.82 -2.78
N ALA A 249 9.97 -22.73 -3.47
CA ALA A 249 10.60 -23.57 -4.49
C ALA A 249 11.19 -22.76 -5.67
N LYS A 250 10.69 -21.54 -5.92
CA LYS A 250 11.15 -20.66 -7.02
C LYS A 250 12.10 -19.57 -6.54
N ALA A 251 12.19 -19.33 -5.23
CA ALA A 251 12.93 -18.23 -4.64
C ALA A 251 14.42 -18.55 -4.49
N THR A 252 15.19 -18.43 -5.58
CA THR A 252 16.62 -18.78 -5.64
C THR A 252 17.53 -17.92 -4.75
N GLY A 253 17.03 -16.80 -4.24
CA GLY A 253 17.77 -15.85 -3.42
C GLY A 253 17.25 -15.67 -2.00
N TYR A 254 16.34 -16.54 -1.54
CA TYR A 254 15.69 -16.41 -0.24
C TYR A 254 16.59 -16.85 0.91
N ILE A 255 17.31 -15.89 1.49
CA ILE A 255 18.31 -16.10 2.55
C ILE A 255 17.81 -15.73 3.96
N ASP A 256 16.56 -15.31 4.10
CA ASP A 256 16.01 -14.86 5.39
C ASP A 256 16.18 -15.90 6.52
N PRO A 257 16.00 -17.22 6.33
CA PRO A 257 16.24 -18.21 7.39
C PRO A 257 17.66 -18.16 7.94
N ASP A 258 18.66 -18.03 7.07
CA ASP A 258 20.07 -17.93 7.47
C ASP A 258 20.32 -16.65 8.26
N LEU A 259 19.76 -15.52 7.80
CA LEU A 259 19.94 -14.24 8.48
C LEU A 259 19.29 -14.23 9.87
N LEU A 260 18.14 -14.89 10.02
CA LEU A 260 17.44 -15.03 11.30
C LEU A 260 18.18 -15.93 12.29
N ASP A 261 19.03 -16.84 11.81
CA ASP A 261 19.93 -17.65 12.63
C ASP A 261 21.22 -16.87 12.98
N LEU A 262 21.79 -16.18 11.98
CA LEU A 262 23.02 -15.40 12.13
C LEU A 262 22.85 -14.19 13.05
N PHE A 263 21.76 -13.44 12.95
CA PHE A 263 21.61 -12.16 13.64
C PHE A 263 20.63 -12.22 14.80
N TRP A 264 20.84 -11.32 15.77
CA TRP A 264 20.05 -11.29 16.98
C TRP A 264 18.60 -10.87 16.70
N ARG A 265 17.68 -11.65 17.26
CA ARG A 265 16.24 -11.39 17.43
C ARG A 265 15.78 -11.93 18.79
N PRO A 266 14.77 -11.35 19.46
CA PRO A 266 13.89 -10.27 19.02
C PRO A 266 14.52 -8.88 19.16
N LYS A 267 13.81 -7.85 18.68
CA LYS A 267 14.16 -6.43 18.85
C LYS A 267 14.61 -6.17 20.30
N PRO A 268 15.81 -5.60 20.52
CA PRO A 268 16.32 -5.37 21.87
C PRO A 268 15.34 -4.55 22.71
N ILE A 269 14.93 -5.11 23.85
CA ILE A 269 14.03 -4.42 24.80
C ILE A 269 14.86 -3.39 25.56
N LEU A 270 14.44 -2.13 25.52
CA LEU A 270 15.00 -1.08 26.36
C LEU A 270 14.64 -1.34 27.82
N ARG A 271 15.63 -1.67 28.67
CA ARG A 271 15.47 -1.57 30.13
C ARG A 271 16.18 -0.31 30.64
N GLY A 272 15.39 0.65 31.14
CA GLY A 272 15.87 1.90 31.75
C GLY A 272 16.31 2.99 30.74
N ASN A 273 16.77 4.14 31.26
CA ASN A 273 17.23 5.33 30.52
C ASN A 273 18.45 5.11 29.59
N ARG A 274 18.81 3.87 29.24
CA ARG A 274 19.92 3.54 28.34
C ARG A 274 19.44 3.52 26.89
N LYS A 275 20.00 4.41 26.07
CA LYS A 275 19.69 4.54 24.64
C LYS A 275 19.93 3.22 23.89
N ARG A 276 18.98 2.88 23.01
CA ARG A 276 18.95 1.72 22.06
C ARG A 276 20.31 1.44 21.40
N GLU A 277 21.03 2.50 21.09
CA GLU A 277 22.25 2.52 20.30
C GLU A 277 23.52 2.19 21.09
N ARG A 278 23.44 2.03 22.42
CA ARG A 278 24.65 1.88 23.23
C ARG A 278 25.23 0.47 23.14
N ASP A 279 24.39 -0.56 23.16
CA ASP A 279 24.82 -1.97 23.26
C ASP A 279 24.57 -2.80 21.99
N TYR A 280 23.73 -2.29 21.08
CA TYR A 280 23.39 -2.97 19.83
C TYR A 280 23.66 -2.06 18.64
N VAL A 281 23.91 -2.68 17.48
CA VAL A 281 23.92 -2.03 16.17
C VAL A 281 23.04 -2.85 15.25
N HIS A 282 22.23 -2.18 14.45
CA HIS A 282 21.38 -2.85 13.49
C HIS A 282 22.23 -3.57 12.43
N ALA A 283 21.82 -4.77 12.01
CA ALA A 283 22.64 -5.68 11.23
C ALA A 283 23.01 -5.11 9.85
N ASP A 284 22.11 -4.35 9.21
CA ASP A 284 22.40 -3.68 7.93
C ASP A 284 23.59 -2.70 8.03
N ASN A 285 23.68 -1.93 9.13
CA ASN A 285 24.76 -0.99 9.40
C ASN A 285 26.06 -1.73 9.68
N PHE A 286 25.98 -2.86 10.39
CA PHE A 286 27.13 -3.75 10.60
C PHE A 286 27.66 -4.31 9.28
N ILE A 287 26.77 -4.79 8.40
CA ILE A 287 27.11 -5.30 7.07
C ILE A 287 27.74 -4.18 6.22
N ARG A 288 27.10 -3.01 6.12
CA ARG A 288 27.60 -1.86 5.35
C ARG A 288 28.98 -1.42 5.82
N LYS A 289 29.22 -1.39 7.14
CA LYS A 289 30.51 -1.01 7.73
C LYS A 289 31.64 -1.97 7.31
N HIS A 290 31.37 -3.26 7.21
CA HIS A 290 32.38 -4.29 6.91
C HIS A 290 32.41 -4.72 5.45
N LYS A 291 31.50 -4.21 4.62
CA LYS A 291 31.31 -4.58 3.21
C LYS A 291 32.61 -4.62 2.42
N ARG A 292 33.42 -3.56 2.45
CA ARG A 292 34.68 -3.48 1.67
C ARG A 292 35.67 -4.56 2.07
N ALA A 293 35.87 -4.76 3.38
CA ALA A 293 36.81 -5.75 3.89
C ALA A 293 36.38 -7.18 3.53
N ILE A 294 35.09 -7.49 3.68
CA ILE A 294 34.53 -8.81 3.33
C ILE A 294 34.66 -9.08 1.83
N VAL A 295 34.32 -8.10 0.98
CA VAL A 295 34.45 -8.24 -0.49
C VAL A 295 35.87 -8.64 -0.88
N THR A 296 36.88 -7.93 -0.41
CA THR A 296 38.28 -8.20 -0.75
C THR A 296 38.74 -9.57 -0.24
N GLN A 297 38.40 -9.93 1.01
CA GLN A 297 38.83 -11.20 1.60
C GLN A 297 38.14 -12.40 0.92
N VAL A 298 36.82 -12.35 0.78
CA VAL A 298 36.05 -13.47 0.21
C VAL A 298 36.41 -13.67 -1.25
N SER A 299 36.52 -12.59 -2.03
CA SER A 299 36.87 -12.69 -3.46
C SER A 299 38.24 -13.35 -3.65
N ARG A 300 39.22 -13.01 -2.81
CA ARG A 300 40.57 -13.62 -2.85
C ARG A 300 40.55 -15.13 -2.63
N TRP A 301 39.77 -15.61 -1.66
CA TRP A 301 39.80 -17.02 -1.23
C TRP A 301 38.84 -17.93 -1.99
N THR A 302 37.76 -17.37 -2.54
CA THR A 302 36.76 -18.15 -3.30
C THR A 302 36.95 -18.07 -4.81
N SER A 303 37.88 -17.23 -5.29
CA SER A 303 38.06 -16.89 -6.72
C SER A 303 36.80 -16.31 -7.39
N VAL A 304 35.79 -15.92 -6.60
CA VAL A 304 34.58 -15.27 -7.06
C VAL A 304 34.85 -13.78 -7.27
N ALA A 305 34.35 -13.23 -8.37
CA ALA A 305 34.50 -11.79 -8.65
C ALA A 305 33.89 -10.94 -7.52
N GLU A 306 34.57 -9.85 -7.14
CA GLU A 306 34.13 -8.94 -6.07
C GLU A 306 32.67 -8.47 -6.22
N VAL A 307 32.22 -8.31 -7.46
CA VAL A 307 30.86 -7.88 -7.79
C VAL A 307 29.79 -8.87 -7.32
N VAL A 308 30.06 -10.17 -7.38
CA VAL A 308 29.16 -11.23 -6.93
C VAL A 308 29.06 -11.22 -5.40
N VAL A 309 30.20 -11.10 -4.72
CA VAL A 309 30.24 -10.94 -3.24
C VAL A 309 29.46 -9.69 -2.82
N ARG A 310 29.61 -8.59 -3.58
CA ARG A 310 28.90 -7.34 -3.34
C ARG A 310 27.39 -7.50 -3.47
N ASP A 311 26.91 -8.19 -4.51
CA ASP A 311 25.49 -8.44 -4.73
C ASP A 311 24.89 -9.25 -3.56
N LEU A 312 25.59 -10.28 -3.06
CA LEU A 312 25.15 -11.06 -1.88
C LEU A 312 25.14 -10.22 -0.59
N LEU A 313 26.17 -9.40 -0.35
CA LEU A 313 26.19 -8.49 0.80
C LEU A 313 25.08 -7.45 0.74
N ASP A 314 24.75 -6.96 -0.46
CA ASP A 314 23.60 -6.07 -0.66
C ASP A 314 22.28 -6.77 -0.32
N LYS A 315 22.11 -8.02 -0.75
CA LYS A 315 20.96 -8.84 -0.36
C LYS A 315 20.88 -8.99 1.17
N CYS A 316 21.97 -9.37 1.81
CA CYS A 316 22.03 -9.52 3.28
C CYS A 316 21.68 -8.21 4.00
N SER A 317 22.18 -7.08 3.51
CA SER A 317 21.90 -5.76 4.08
C SER A 317 20.42 -5.38 3.97
N VAL A 318 19.83 -5.51 2.77
CA VAL A 318 18.41 -5.20 2.52
C VAL A 318 17.50 -6.07 3.36
N ARG A 319 17.76 -7.39 3.39
CA ARG A 319 16.93 -8.33 4.15
C ARG A 319 17.09 -8.18 5.65
N SER A 320 18.30 -7.94 6.13
CA SER A 320 18.55 -7.65 7.55
C SER A 320 17.79 -6.41 8.03
N HIS A 321 17.59 -5.42 7.16
CA HIS A 321 16.76 -4.26 7.47
C HIS A 321 15.26 -4.54 7.49
N ALA A 322 14.75 -5.23 6.46
CA ALA A 322 13.35 -5.63 6.43
C ALA A 322 12.96 -6.46 7.68
N LEU A 323 13.84 -7.40 8.07
CA LEU A 323 13.66 -8.31 9.20
C LEU A 323 13.92 -7.69 10.60
N ASP A 324 14.33 -6.42 10.69
CA ASP A 324 14.70 -5.74 11.96
C ASP A 324 15.75 -6.52 12.77
N LEU A 325 16.86 -6.90 12.13
CA LEU A 325 17.91 -7.74 12.75
C LEU A 325 19.01 -6.90 13.40
N TRP A 326 19.61 -7.44 14.46
CA TRP A 326 20.57 -6.72 15.30
C TRP A 326 21.86 -7.50 15.56
N VAL A 327 22.92 -6.77 15.92
CA VAL A 327 24.20 -7.30 16.38
C VAL A 327 24.53 -6.67 17.73
N ARG A 328 24.84 -7.50 18.72
CA ARG A 328 25.36 -7.02 20.00
C ARG A 328 26.80 -6.51 19.83
N LYS A 329 27.10 -5.33 20.35
CA LYS A 329 28.42 -4.71 20.19
C LYS A 329 29.54 -5.51 20.86
N ASP A 330 29.27 -6.15 21.99
CA ASP A 330 30.23 -7.01 22.72
C ASP A 330 30.55 -8.31 21.98
N LYS A 331 29.74 -8.70 20.99
CA LYS A 331 29.95 -9.88 20.15
C LYS A 331 30.29 -9.53 18.70
N ARG A 332 30.64 -8.27 18.41
CA ARG A 332 30.85 -7.78 17.04
C ARG A 332 31.90 -8.56 16.28
N GLU A 333 33.05 -8.84 16.91
CA GLU A 333 34.17 -9.54 16.25
C GLU A 333 33.81 -10.99 15.94
N SER A 334 33.29 -11.72 16.93
CA SER A 334 32.78 -13.08 16.74
C SER A 334 31.72 -13.14 15.64
N LYS A 335 30.79 -12.17 15.59
CA LYS A 335 29.76 -12.11 14.57
C LYS A 335 30.32 -11.77 13.18
N LEU A 336 31.40 -10.99 13.11
CA LEU A 336 32.08 -10.71 11.85
C LEU A 336 32.73 -11.97 11.27
N VAL A 337 33.35 -12.79 12.13
CA VAL A 337 33.91 -14.09 11.70
C VAL A 337 32.80 -14.97 11.13
N GLU A 338 31.74 -15.19 11.91
CA GLU A 338 30.60 -16.03 11.51
C GLU A 338 29.93 -15.54 10.22
N PHE A 339 29.67 -14.23 10.11
CA PHE A 339 29.09 -13.64 8.91
C PHE A 339 30.03 -13.75 7.70
N THR A 340 31.34 -13.57 7.88
CA THR A 340 32.32 -13.74 6.79
C THR A 340 32.40 -15.20 6.33
N SER A 341 32.33 -16.15 7.26
CA SER A 341 32.25 -17.58 6.95
C SER A 341 30.99 -17.91 6.14
N TYR A 342 29.84 -17.38 6.55
CA TYR A 342 28.58 -17.53 5.81
C TYR A 342 28.68 -17.00 4.37
N ILE A 343 29.20 -15.77 4.21
CA ILE A 343 29.37 -15.16 2.88
C ILE A 343 30.35 -15.99 2.03
N SER A 344 31.44 -16.47 2.62
CA SER A 344 32.42 -17.32 1.93
C SER A 344 31.79 -18.63 1.45
N TYR A 345 31.00 -19.29 2.29
CA TYR A 345 30.26 -20.50 1.96
C TYR A 345 29.30 -20.28 0.78
N ARG A 346 28.44 -19.25 0.86
CA ARG A 346 27.47 -18.92 -0.20
C ARG A 346 28.16 -18.54 -1.52
N CYS A 347 29.29 -17.84 -1.46
CA CYS A 347 30.09 -17.54 -2.65
C CYS A 347 30.76 -18.79 -3.23
N ALA A 348 31.26 -19.71 -2.42
CA ALA A 348 31.82 -20.97 -2.88
C ALA A 348 30.76 -21.85 -3.59
N LEU A 349 29.54 -21.93 -3.04
CA LEU A 349 28.41 -22.59 -3.71
C LEU A 349 28.11 -21.95 -5.07
N TYR A 350 28.10 -20.61 -5.13
CA TYR A 350 27.92 -19.91 -6.39
C TYR A 350 29.02 -20.22 -7.40
N ALA A 351 30.28 -20.33 -6.97
CA ALA A 351 31.39 -20.69 -7.84
C ALA A 351 31.25 -22.11 -8.42
N LEU A 352 30.73 -23.05 -7.63
CA LEU A 352 30.60 -24.46 -8.03
C LEU A 352 29.35 -24.76 -8.85
N HIS A 353 28.24 -24.09 -8.54
CA HIS A 353 26.91 -24.46 -9.05
C HIS A 353 26.16 -23.30 -9.73
N GLU A 354 26.75 -22.11 -9.75
CA GLU A 354 26.12 -20.87 -10.23
C GLU A 354 24.77 -20.58 -9.53
N ARG A 355 24.67 -20.98 -8.26
CA ARG A 355 23.52 -20.80 -7.35
C ARG A 355 24.01 -20.52 -5.94
N TYR A 356 23.25 -19.72 -5.18
CA TYR A 356 23.58 -19.41 -3.78
C TYR A 356 22.96 -20.37 -2.76
N LEU A 357 21.90 -21.06 -3.17
CA LEU A 357 21.12 -22.00 -2.35
C LEU A 357 21.19 -23.38 -3.02
N ASP A 358 21.14 -24.41 -2.18
CA ASP A 358 21.19 -25.82 -2.58
C ASP A 358 19.92 -26.27 -3.32
#